data_AF-A0A2H0D3L7-F1
#
_entry.id   AF-A0A2H0D3L7-F1
#
_cell.length_a   1.000
_cell.length_b   1.000
_cell.length_c   1.000
_cell.angle_alpha   90.00
_cell.angle_beta   90.00
_cell.angle_gamma   90.00
#
_symmetry.space_group_name_H-M   'P 1'
#
loop_
_entity.id
_entity.type
_entity.pdbx_description
1 polymer ?
#
loop_
_entity_poly.entity_id
_entity_poly.type
_entity_poly.pdbx_seq_one_letter_code
_entity_poly.pdbx_strand_id
1 'polypeptide(L)'
;MLKTYFPSYTDVPSNVNIIIEHTLRYADVDEMKELISKYGIQNCKTVWMKYLVPDLRIIKLNHFLAKFIFGLSEEDLSQLFKLPIKNRIDRIPNVSNK
;
A
#
# COMPACT_ATOMS: atom_id res chain seq x y z
N MET A 1 -2.38 -26.40 16.41
CA MET A 1 -1.26 -25.50 16.75
C MET A 1 -0.86 -24.75 15.50
N LEU A 2 -1.07 -23.43 15.44
CA LEU A 2 -0.59 -22.60 14.34
C LEU A 2 0.90 -22.34 14.55
N LYS A 3 1.75 -22.79 13.62
CA LYS A 3 3.19 -22.51 13.62
C LYS A 3 3.41 -21.06 13.21
N THR A 4 3.94 -20.23 14.11
CA THR A 4 4.35 -18.84 13.82
C THR A 4 5.72 -18.83 13.16
N TYR A 5 5.76 -18.59 11.85
CA TYR A 5 6.98 -18.64 11.03
C TYR A 5 7.60 -17.24 10.85
N PHE A 6 7.94 -16.55 11.93
CA PHE A 6 8.54 -15.21 11.86
C PHE A 6 9.64 -15.03 12.92
N PRO A 7 10.92 -15.29 12.59
CA PRO A 7 12.02 -15.34 13.57
C PRO A 7 12.38 -14.02 14.26
N SER A 8 11.94 -12.87 13.76
CA SER A 8 12.37 -11.54 14.23
C SER A 8 11.24 -10.65 14.75
N TYR A 9 9.99 -11.07 14.67
CA TYR A 9 8.86 -10.30 15.21
C TYR A 9 8.52 -10.90 16.57
N THR A 10 8.80 -10.14 17.64
CA THR A 10 8.42 -10.53 19.01
C THR A 10 6.91 -10.64 19.17
N ASP A 11 6.16 -9.83 18.41
CA ASP A 11 4.71 -9.84 18.34
C ASP A 11 4.23 -9.55 16.92
N VAL A 12 3.12 -10.16 16.51
CA VAL A 12 2.42 -9.78 15.27
C VAL A 12 1.83 -8.38 15.45
N PRO A 13 1.97 -7.45 14.49
CA PRO A 13 1.41 -6.12 14.64
C PRO A 13 -0.08 -6.15 14.95
N SER A 14 -0.51 -5.62 16.09
CA SER A 14 -1.94 -5.53 16.45
C SER A 14 -2.69 -4.47 15.62
N ASN A 15 -1.95 -3.57 14.95
CA ASN A 15 -2.55 -2.52 14.14
C ASN A 15 -2.96 -3.07 12.77
N VAL A 16 -4.27 -3.15 12.55
CA VAL A 16 -4.89 -3.63 11.31
C VAL A 16 -4.40 -2.86 10.07
N ASN A 17 -4.14 -1.56 10.18
CA ASN A 17 -3.64 -0.78 9.04
C ASN A 17 -2.24 -1.22 8.61
N ILE A 18 -1.37 -1.56 9.57
CA ILE A 18 -0.02 -2.07 9.28
C ILE A 18 -0.11 -3.44 8.60
N ILE A 19 -0.98 -4.31 9.10
CA ILE A 19 -1.22 -5.63 8.48
C ILE A 19 -1.68 -5.45 7.04
N ILE A 20 -2.72 -4.64 6.81
CA ILE A 20 -3.25 -4.40 5.46
C ILE A 20 -2.18 -3.79 4.55
N GLU A 21 -1.47 -2.77 5.02
CA GLU A 21 -0.41 -2.11 4.25
C GLU A 21 0.67 -3.11 3.83
N HIS A 22 1.16 -3.90 4.79
CA HIS A 22 2.25 -4.83 4.58
C HIS A 22 1.85 -6.00 3.68
N THR A 23 0.64 -6.53 3.85
CA THR A 23 0.10 -7.58 2.99
C THR A 23 -0.08 -7.06 1.56
N LEU A 24 -0.72 -5.90 1.36
CA LEU A 24 -0.88 -5.33 0.01
C LEU A 24 0.46 -5.02 -0.69
N ARG A 25 1.52 -4.76 0.09
CA ARG A 25 2.84 -4.42 -0.43
C ARG A 25 3.66 -5.64 -0.88
N TYR A 26 3.54 -6.77 -0.19
CA TYR A 26 4.49 -7.87 -0.33
C TYR A 26 3.87 -9.26 -0.52
N ALA A 27 2.59 -9.43 -0.24
CA ALA A 27 1.92 -10.72 -0.33
C ALA A 27 1.65 -11.12 -1.78
N ASP A 28 1.27 -12.38 -1.99
CA ASP A 28 0.75 -12.82 -3.27
C ASP A 28 -0.75 -12.49 -3.44
N VAL A 29 -1.30 -12.80 -4.62
CA VAL A 29 -2.69 -12.46 -4.96
C VAL A 29 -3.69 -13.23 -4.10
N ASP A 30 -3.38 -14.46 -3.70
CA ASP A 30 -4.32 -15.29 -2.94
C ASP A 30 -4.38 -14.81 -1.49
N GLU A 31 -3.24 -14.49 -0.89
CA GLU A 31 -3.15 -13.83 0.42
C GLU A 31 -3.86 -12.45 0.41
N MET A 32 -3.77 -11.69 -0.69
CA MET A 32 -4.53 -10.44 -0.83
C MET A 32 -6.05 -10.66 -0.87
N LYS A 33 -6.53 -11.73 -1.53
CA LYS A 33 -7.97 -12.07 -1.51
C LYS A 33 -8.43 -12.44 -0.12
N GLU A 34 -7.64 -13.21 0.63
CA GLU A 34 -7.93 -13.54 2.02
C GLU A 34 -7.97 -12.28 2.90
N LEU A 35 -7.03 -11.37 2.73
CA LEU A 35 -7.01 -10.07 3.41
C LEU A 35 -8.29 -9.29 3.17
N ILE A 36 -8.74 -9.22 1.91
CA ILE A 36 -9.95 -8.50 1.51
C ILE A 36 -11.20 -9.18 2.05
N SER A 37 -11.25 -10.51 2.05
CA SER A 37 -12.33 -11.27 2.67
C SER A 37 -12.42 -11.01 4.18
N LYS A 38 -11.26 -10.89 4.84
CA LYS A 38 -11.18 -10.69 6.30
C LYS A 38 -11.50 -9.27 6.74
N TYR A 39 -10.99 -8.25 6.06
CA TYR A 39 -11.09 -6.84 6.50
C TYR A 39 -12.04 -5.99 5.66
N GLY A 40 -12.53 -6.53 4.54
CA GLY A 40 -13.42 -5.84 3.62
C GLY A 40 -12.68 -4.97 2.61
N ILE A 41 -13.16 -4.99 1.36
CA ILE A 41 -12.53 -4.28 0.23
C ILE A 41 -12.40 -2.77 0.49
N GLN A 42 -13.40 -2.14 1.11
CA GLN A 42 -13.39 -0.70 1.35
C GLN A 42 -12.29 -0.28 2.33
N ASN A 43 -12.10 -1.04 3.41
CA ASN A 43 -11.04 -0.77 4.39
C ASN A 43 -9.66 -0.95 3.76
N CYS A 44 -9.47 -2.03 3.00
CA CYS A 44 -8.23 -2.26 2.26
C CYS A 44 -7.94 -1.13 1.27
N LYS A 45 -8.97 -0.65 0.55
CA LYS A 45 -8.86 0.48 -0.38
C LYS A 45 -8.48 1.77 0.34
N THR A 46 -9.06 2.06 1.49
CA THR A 46 -8.71 3.25 2.29
C THR A 46 -7.26 3.24 2.76
N VAL A 47 -6.77 2.10 3.27
CA VAL A 47 -5.36 1.96 3.68
C VAL A 47 -4.45 2.11 2.46
N TRP A 48 -4.78 1.46 1.35
CA TRP A 48 -4.03 1.57 0.10
C TRP A 48 -3.92 3.03 -0.39
N MET A 49 -5.05 3.75 -0.48
CA MET A 49 -5.06 5.16 -0.91
C MET A 49 -4.27 6.06 0.02
N LYS A 50 -4.28 5.79 1.33
CA LYS A 50 -3.60 6.63 2.32
C LYS A 50 -2.09 6.38 2.40
N TYR A 51 -1.66 5.12 2.32
CA TYR A 51 -0.27 4.73 2.64
C TYR A 51 0.54 4.26 1.43
N LEU A 52 -0.08 3.63 0.43
CA LEU A 52 0.63 3.07 -0.72
C LEU A 52 0.60 4.01 -1.93
N VAL A 53 -0.56 4.60 -2.26
CA VAL A 53 -0.72 5.49 -3.43
C VAL A 53 0.31 6.64 -3.45
N PRO A 54 0.62 7.33 -2.33
CA PRO A 54 1.61 8.40 -2.33
C PRO A 54 3.06 7.94 -2.56
N ASP A 55 3.34 6.64 -2.44
CA ASP A 55 4.69 6.07 -2.62
C ASP A 55 4.97 5.79 -4.10
N LEU A 56 5.56 6.77 -4.77
CA LEU A 56 5.90 6.72 -6.19
C LEU A 56 6.89 5.59 -6.55
N ARG A 57 7.65 5.07 -5.58
CA ARG A 57 8.60 3.97 -5.80
C ARG A 57 7.89 2.66 -6.16
N ILE A 58 6.61 2.53 -5.78
CA ILE A 58 5.78 1.34 -6.01
C ILE A 58 4.67 1.61 -7.03
N ILE A 59 4.86 2.55 -7.97
CA ILE A 59 3.82 2.95 -8.94
C ILE A 59 3.27 1.78 -9.76
N LYS A 60 4.11 0.81 -10.14
CA LYS A 60 3.69 -0.40 -10.87
C LYS A 60 2.77 -1.27 -10.01
N LEU A 61 3.10 -1.43 -8.73
CA LEU A 61 2.26 -2.15 -7.77
C LEU A 61 0.95 -1.41 -7.55
N ASN A 62 0.97 -0.09 -7.38
CA ASN A 62 -0.25 0.70 -7.22
C ASN A 62 -1.17 0.57 -8.45
N HIS A 63 -0.61 0.56 -9.65
CA HIS A 63 -1.38 0.33 -10.87
C HIS A 63 -1.97 -1.08 -10.92
N PHE A 64 -1.20 -2.10 -10.51
CA PHE A 64 -1.69 -3.47 -10.40
C PHE A 64 -2.85 -3.58 -9.39
N LEU A 65 -2.65 -3.07 -8.17
CA LEU A 65 -3.68 -3.09 -7.12
C LEU A 65 -4.94 -2.36 -7.57
N ALA A 66 -4.78 -1.18 -8.16
CA ALA A 66 -5.92 -0.40 -8.63
C ALA A 66 -6.75 -1.14 -9.68
N LYS A 67 -6.09 -1.77 -10.66
CA LYS A 67 -6.77 -2.46 -11.76
C LYS A 67 -7.32 -3.83 -11.37
N PHE A 68 -6.50 -4.67 -10.73
CA PHE A 68 -6.81 -6.07 -10.52
C PHE A 68 -7.42 -6.38 -9.15
N ILE A 69 -7.11 -5.57 -8.13
CA ILE A 69 -7.60 -5.79 -6.77
C ILE A 69 -8.82 -4.91 -6.47
N PHE A 70 -8.77 -3.64 -6.88
CA PHE A 70 -9.83 -2.66 -6.57
C PHE A 70 -10.76 -2.34 -7.74
N GLY A 71 -10.48 -2.86 -8.94
CA GLY A 71 -11.34 -2.71 -10.12
C GLY A 71 -11.61 -1.27 -10.54
N LEU A 72 -10.63 -0.36 -10.40
CA LEU A 72 -10.76 1.02 -10.86
C LEU A 72 -10.83 1.10 -12.38
N SER A 73 -11.60 2.05 -12.90
CA SER A 73 -11.64 2.33 -14.34
C SER A 73 -10.38 3.08 -14.80
N GLU A 74 -10.12 3.10 -16.11
CA GLU A 74 -8.97 3.82 -16.67
C GLU A 74 -9.04 5.33 -16.38
N GLU A 75 -10.25 5.90 -16.29
CA GLU A 75 -10.46 7.30 -15.91
C GLU A 75 -10.06 7.55 -14.45
N ASP A 76 -10.44 6.66 -13.53
CA ASP A 76 -10.09 6.75 -12.11
C ASP A 76 -8.56 6.62 -11.91
N LEU A 77 -7.92 5.71 -12.65
CA LEU A 77 -6.46 5.54 -12.62
C LEU A 77 -5.75 6.83 -13.07
N SER A 78 -6.22 7.42 -14.17
CA SER A 78 -5.67 8.67 -14.69
C SER A 78 -5.76 9.78 -13.65
N GLN A 79 -6.87 9.89 -12.91
CA GLN A 79 -7.02 10.88 -11.85
C GLN A 79 -6.10 10.61 -10.65
N LEU A 80 -5.96 9.34 -10.26
CA LEU A 80 -5.16 8.93 -9.10
C LEU A 80 -3.66 9.23 -9.28
N PHE A 81 -3.12 9.03 -10.48
CA PHE A 81 -1.69 9.19 -10.77
C PHE A 81 -1.32 10.54 -11.40
N LYS A 82 -2.25 11.49 -11.50
CA LYS A 82 -1.97 12.89 -11.93
C LYS A 82 -1.23 13.72 -10.88
N LEU A 83 -1.02 13.20 -9.67
CA LEU A 83 -0.34 13.93 -8.61
C LEU A 83 1.13 14.21 -8.98
N PRO A 84 1.64 15.43 -8.72
CA PRO A 84 3.00 15.79 -9.07
C PRO A 84 3.98 14.85 -8.35
N ILE A 85 4.86 14.25 -9.15
CA ILE A 85 5.94 13.38 -8.68
C ILE A 85 6.88 14.24 -7.83
N LYS A 86 6.69 14.27 -6.50
CA LYS A 86 7.67 14.88 -5.60
C LYS A 86 8.91 14.01 -5.57
N ASN A 87 9.93 14.47 -6.28
CA ASN A 87 11.24 13.83 -6.32
C ASN A 87 11.87 13.87 -4.93
N ARG A 88 12.85 13.00 -4.69
CA ARG A 88 13.58 12.95 -3.40
C ARG A 88 14.16 14.31 -3.02
N ILE A 89 14.55 15.12 -4.01
CA ILE A 89 15.07 16.48 -3.86
C ILE A 89 14.03 17.41 -3.22
N ASP A 90 12.75 17.26 -3.54
CA ASP A 90 11.66 18.11 -3.04
C ASP A 90 11.27 17.78 -1.57
N ARG A 91 11.84 16.70 -1.02
CA ARG A 91 11.59 16.23 0.36
C ARG A 91 12.74 16.56 1.31
N ILE A 92 13.89 16.97 0.78
CA ILE A 92 14.97 17.50 1.59
C ILE A 92 14.56 18.94 1.90
N PRO A 93 14.26 19.31 3.16
CA PRO A 93 14.08 20.73 3.49
C PRO A 93 15.32 21.46 3.00
N ASN A 94 15.16 22.59 2.31
CA ASN A 94 16.27 23.46 1.92
C ASN A 94 17.17 23.68 3.16
N VAL A 95 18.24 22.91 3.27
CA VAL A 95 19.33 23.17 4.22
C VAL A 95 20.13 24.30 3.57
N SER A 96 19.49 25.45 3.41
CA SER A 96 20.17 26.69 3.11
C SER A 96 20.85 27.08 4.42
N ASN A 97 22.04 26.52 4.63
CA ASN A 97 22.97 27.03 5.62
C ASN A 97 23.23 28.50 5.25
N LYS A 98 22.84 29.39 6.16
CA LYS A 98 23.36 30.75 6.25
C LYS A 98 24.86 30.72 6.50
#